data_AF-A0AA82N5X1-F1
#
_entry.id   AF-A0AA82N5X1-F1
#
_cell.length_a   1.000
_cell.length_b   1.000
_cell.length_c   1.000
_cell.angle_alpha   90.00
_cell.angle_beta   90.00
_cell.angle_gamma   90.00
#
_symmetry.space_group_name_H-M   'P 1'
#
loop_
_entity.id
_entity.type
_entity.pdbx_description
1 polymer ?
#
loop_
_entity_poly.entity_id
_entity_poly.type
_entity_poly.pdbx_seq_one_letter_code
_entity_poly.pdbx_strand_id
1 'polypeptide(L)'
;MLSSVLNKTIISVLIMYLVHVSRRLYECEYVSIFSNSQMSFMHFLMGNGFYLITPISILLSQSNAAERSYLVIGLFTVHMLILQYLQDLVFRQLAALRSGKNENTGKLSEKKYYPPEGSMFHWITCPHYILEISIYLSFQLFITPKWISFSHILFFTMCNQLCCIWLNHNWYQKNFPEWTSKRAMLIPYIW
;
A
#
# COMPACT_ATOMS: atom_id res chain seq x y z
N MET A 1 15.61 -22.39 -19.57
CA MET A 1 15.61 -21.00 -20.09
C MET A 1 15.62 -20.01 -18.91
N LEU A 2 16.65 -20.07 -18.07
CA LEU A 2 16.79 -19.23 -16.86
C LEU A 2 18.26 -18.85 -16.58
N SER A 3 19.15 -19.06 -17.57
CA SER A 3 20.60 -18.83 -17.46
C SER A 3 21.07 -17.54 -18.14
N SER A 4 20.17 -16.59 -18.40
CA SER A 4 20.55 -15.23 -18.75
C SER A 4 20.69 -14.43 -17.46
N VAL A 5 21.87 -13.85 -17.23
CA VAL A 5 22.15 -12.93 -16.11
C VAL A 5 20.95 -12.00 -15.90
N LEU A 6 20.43 -11.96 -14.68
CA LEU A 6 19.24 -11.18 -14.34
C LEU A 6 19.51 -9.70 -14.62
N ASN A 7 18.59 -9.05 -15.33
CA ASN A 7 18.70 -7.62 -15.63
C ASN A 7 18.79 -6.83 -14.30
N LYS A 8 19.75 -5.90 -14.20
CA LYS A 8 19.93 -5.01 -13.04
C LYS A 8 18.64 -4.28 -12.63
N THR A 9 17.79 -3.92 -13.59
CA THR A 9 16.47 -3.33 -13.35
C THR A 9 15.55 -4.28 -12.60
N ILE A 10 15.54 -5.56 -12.98
CA ILE A 10 14.74 -6.58 -12.29
C ILE A 10 15.31 -6.87 -10.90
N ILE A 11 16.64 -6.95 -10.77
CA ILE A 11 17.29 -7.10 -9.45
C ILE A 11 16.87 -5.95 -8.53
N SER A 12 16.95 -4.70 -8.97
CA SER A 12 16.61 -3.55 -8.12
C SER A 12 15.13 -3.54 -7.75
N VAL A 13 14.23 -3.94 -8.65
CA VAL A 13 12.80 -4.07 -8.35
C VAL A 13 12.54 -5.18 -7.34
N LEU A 14 13.17 -6.36 -7.47
CA LEU A 14 13.02 -7.45 -6.51
C LEU A 14 13.53 -7.07 -5.12
N ILE A 15 14.67 -6.37 -5.02
CA ILE A 15 15.19 -5.86 -3.75
C ILE A 15 14.20 -4.86 -3.13
N MET A 16 13.71 -3.88 -3.91
CA MET A 16 12.75 -2.90 -3.41
C MET A 16 11.39 -3.53 -3.06
N TYR A 17 10.97 -4.57 -3.77
CA TYR A 17 9.78 -5.35 -3.44
C TYR A 17 9.98 -6.12 -2.13
N LEU A 18 11.15 -6.72 -1.90
CA LEU A 18 11.49 -7.38 -0.64
C LEU A 18 11.44 -6.39 0.54
N VAL A 19 11.97 -5.18 0.37
CA VAL A 19 11.88 -4.11 1.38
C VAL A 19 10.42 -3.76 1.65
N HIS A 20 9.61 -3.59 0.59
CA HIS A 20 8.18 -3.29 0.70
C HIS A 20 7.41 -4.36 1.47
N VAL A 21 7.57 -5.65 1.14
CA VAL A 21 6.86 -6.73 1.84
C VAL A 21 7.37 -6.94 3.27
N SER A 22 8.67 -6.71 3.53
CA SER A 22 9.23 -6.78 4.88
C SER A 22 8.67 -5.67 5.77
N ARG A 23 8.55 -4.45 5.25
CA ARG A 23 7.88 -3.35 5.94
C ARG A 23 6.40 -3.66 6.18
N ARG A 24 5.68 -4.20 5.19
CA ARG A 24 4.28 -4.63 5.36
C ARG A 24 4.14 -5.65 6.50
N LEU A 25 5.01 -6.66 6.54
CA LEU A 25 5.04 -7.66 7.60
C LEU A 25 5.29 -7.00 8.97
N TYR A 26 6.27 -6.11 9.06
CA TYR A 26 6.56 -5.36 10.28
C TYR A 26 5.36 -4.50 10.75
N GLU A 27 4.72 -3.78 9.82
CA GLU A 27 3.54 -2.97 10.11
C GLU A 27 2.37 -3.83 10.62
N CYS A 28 2.19 -5.03 10.07
CA CYS A 28 1.15 -5.97 10.52
C CYS A 28 1.45 -6.52 11.92
N GLU A 29 2.67 -6.97 12.18
CA GLU A 29 3.03 -7.65 13.45
C GLU A 29 3.21 -6.67 14.62
N TYR A 30 3.78 -5.48 14.37
CA TYR A 30 4.26 -4.61 15.45
C TYR A 30 3.57 -3.24 15.52
N VAL A 31 2.93 -2.77 14.45
CA VAL A 31 2.29 -1.45 14.42
C VAL A 31 0.77 -1.57 14.48
N SER A 32 0.20 -2.51 13.73
CA SER A 32 -1.24 -2.62 13.55
C SER A 32 -1.93 -3.22 14.77
N ILE A 33 -2.86 -2.46 15.36
CA ILE A 33 -3.73 -2.95 16.43
C ILE A 33 -5.01 -3.48 15.77
N PHE A 34 -5.15 -4.80 15.60
CA PHE A 34 -6.33 -5.37 14.94
C PHE A 34 -7.59 -5.32 15.81
N SER A 35 -8.74 -5.15 15.16
CA SER A 35 -10.07 -5.22 15.81
C SER A 35 -10.66 -6.64 15.70
N ASN A 36 -11.82 -6.89 16.32
CA ASN A 36 -12.56 -8.16 16.20
C ASN A 36 -13.11 -8.47 14.79
N SER A 37 -12.79 -7.65 13.78
CA SER A 37 -13.19 -7.92 12.39
C SER A 37 -12.45 -9.14 11.84
N GLN A 38 -13.19 -10.11 11.32
CA GLN A 38 -12.63 -11.33 10.73
C GLN A 38 -12.54 -11.20 9.21
N MET A 39 -11.41 -11.63 8.66
CA MET A 39 -11.21 -11.73 7.22
C MET A 39 -11.79 -13.07 6.72
N SER A 40 -12.60 -13.03 5.66
CA SER A 40 -13.09 -14.26 5.04
C SER A 40 -11.92 -15.13 4.55
N PHE A 41 -12.08 -16.46 4.62
CA PHE A 41 -11.07 -17.41 4.15
C PHE A 41 -10.66 -17.19 2.68
N MET A 42 -11.61 -16.79 1.81
CA MET A 42 -11.33 -16.49 0.40
C MET A 42 -10.40 -15.28 0.24
N HIS A 43 -10.61 -14.21 1.00
CA HIS A 43 -9.70 -13.07 1.00
C HIS A 43 -8.32 -13.47 1.51
N PHE A 44 -8.24 -14.32 2.54
CA PHE A 44 -6.96 -14.82 3.05
C PHE A 44 -6.18 -15.60 1.98
N LEU A 45 -6.85 -16.51 1.25
CA LEU A 45 -6.22 -17.26 0.17
C LEU A 45 -5.77 -16.35 -0.97
N MET A 46 -6.60 -15.37 -1.34
CA MET A 46 -6.27 -14.36 -2.34
C MET A 46 -5.02 -13.56 -1.97
N GLY A 47 -4.90 -13.14 -0.69
CA GLY A 47 -3.72 -12.43 -0.19
C GLY A 47 -2.44 -13.26 -0.29
N ASN A 48 -2.48 -14.53 0.14
CA ASN A 48 -1.33 -15.43 0.03
C ASN A 48 -0.92 -15.68 -1.43
N GLY A 49 -1.90 -15.95 -2.30
CA GLY A 49 -1.66 -16.12 -3.73
C GLY A 49 -1.04 -14.87 -4.37
N PHE A 50 -1.51 -13.68 -3.99
CA PHE A 50 -0.97 -12.42 -4.48
C PHE A 50 0.52 -12.24 -4.12
N TYR A 51 0.91 -12.51 -2.87
CA TYR A 51 2.31 -12.40 -2.45
C TYR A 51 3.24 -13.44 -3.10
N LEU A 52 2.73 -14.62 -3.47
CA LEU A 52 3.50 -15.64 -4.20
C LEU A 52 3.65 -15.29 -5.68
N ILE A 53 2.58 -14.85 -6.33
CA ILE A 53 2.57 -14.58 -7.78
C ILE A 53 3.34 -13.31 -8.10
N THR A 54 3.34 -12.30 -7.22
CA THR A 54 3.98 -11.01 -7.49
C THR A 54 5.48 -11.12 -7.84
N PRO A 55 6.36 -11.74 -7.03
CA PRO A 55 7.78 -11.89 -7.40
C PRO A 55 7.98 -12.73 -8.66
N ILE A 56 7.14 -13.75 -8.89
CA ILE A 56 7.15 -14.54 -10.14
C ILE A 56 6.83 -13.65 -11.34
N SER A 57 5.82 -12.78 -11.22
CA SER A 57 5.43 -11.86 -12.30
C SER A 57 6.53 -10.83 -12.62
N ILE A 58 7.30 -10.40 -11.61
CA ILE A 58 8.46 -9.53 -11.78
C ILE A 58 9.55 -10.28 -12.57
N LEU A 59 9.86 -11.52 -12.20
CA LEU A 59 10.84 -12.35 -12.90
C LEU A 59 10.43 -12.61 -14.36
N LEU A 60 9.16 -12.95 -14.61
CA LEU A 60 8.61 -13.15 -15.95
C LEU A 60 8.61 -11.87 -16.81
N SER A 61 8.75 -10.70 -16.19
CA SER A 61 8.82 -9.43 -16.90
C SER A 61 10.23 -9.06 -17.38
N GLN A 62 11.25 -9.90 -17.09
CA GLN A 62 12.65 -9.64 -17.42
C GLN A 62 12.90 -9.40 -18.91
N SER A 63 12.23 -10.13 -19.81
CA SER A 63 12.42 -10.01 -21.26
C SER A 63 12.04 -8.62 -21.81
N ASN A 64 11.18 -7.90 -21.09
CA ASN A 64 10.62 -6.62 -21.50
C ASN A 64 11.12 -5.46 -20.64
N ALA A 65 11.99 -5.74 -19.67
CA ALA A 65 12.54 -4.75 -18.76
C ALA A 65 13.50 -3.79 -19.50
N ALA A 66 13.33 -2.50 -19.25
CA ALA A 66 14.24 -1.49 -19.78
C ALA A 66 15.60 -1.56 -19.07
N GLU A 67 16.69 -1.41 -19.82
CA GLU A 67 18.02 -1.22 -19.25
C GLU A 67 18.14 0.15 -18.58
N ARG A 68 18.19 0.19 -17.25
CA ARG A 68 18.29 1.45 -16.48
C ARG A 68 19.76 1.76 -16.12
N SER A 69 20.15 3.03 -16.18
CA SER A 69 21.46 3.46 -15.68
C SER A 69 21.50 3.39 -14.14
N TYR A 70 22.71 3.33 -13.57
CA TYR A 70 22.87 3.32 -12.10
C TYR A 70 22.28 4.55 -11.43
N LEU A 71 22.36 5.73 -12.08
CA LEU A 71 21.72 6.95 -11.60
C LEU A 71 20.21 6.79 -11.51
N VAL A 72 19.56 6.25 -12.54
CA VAL A 72 18.10 6.03 -12.56
C VAL A 72 17.68 5.00 -11.51
N ILE A 73 18.48 3.95 -11.28
CA ILE A 73 18.27 2.98 -10.19
C ILE A 73 18.37 3.67 -8.82
N GLY A 74 19.33 4.58 -8.63
CA GLY A 74 19.49 5.37 -7.41
C GLY A 74 18.28 6.29 -7.15
N LEU A 75 17.85 7.05 -8.14
CA LEU A 75 16.66 7.91 -8.04
C LEU A 75 15.40 7.11 -7.74
N PHE A 76 15.23 5.96 -8.41
CA PHE A 76 14.12 5.06 -8.14
C PHE A 76 14.15 4.53 -6.71
N THR A 77 15.31 4.11 -6.20
CA THR A 77 15.46 3.67 -4.81
C THR A 77 15.02 4.76 -3.83
N VAL A 78 15.49 6.00 -4.02
CA VAL A 78 15.10 7.13 -3.16
C VAL A 78 13.59 7.39 -3.22
N HIS A 79 13.00 7.40 -4.42
CA HIS A 79 11.55 7.56 -4.61
C HIS A 79 10.76 6.46 -3.87
N MET A 80 11.17 5.20 -4.01
CA MET A 80 10.53 4.07 -3.33
C MET A 80 10.65 4.17 -1.82
N LEU A 81 11.79 4.61 -1.29
CA LEU A 81 11.97 4.83 0.15
C LEU A 81 11.07 5.94 0.68
N ILE A 82 10.89 7.03 -0.07
CA ILE A 82 9.97 8.12 0.30
C ILE A 82 8.53 7.61 0.34
N LEU A 83 8.06 6.93 -0.71
CA LEU A 83 6.73 6.33 -0.72
C LEU A 83 6.54 5.35 0.45
N GLN A 84 7.58 4.59 0.76
CA GLN A 84 7.52 3.62 1.83
C GLN A 84 7.41 4.27 3.21
N TYR A 85 8.19 5.32 3.45
CA TYR A 85 8.15 6.12 4.66
C TYR A 85 6.78 6.80 4.85
N LEU A 86 6.23 7.41 3.79
CA LEU A 86 4.91 8.06 3.86
C LEU A 86 3.81 7.07 4.25
N GLN A 87 3.89 5.83 3.77
CA GLN A 87 2.90 4.82 4.11
C GLN A 87 3.04 4.34 5.55
N ASP A 88 4.26 4.11 6.04
CA ASP A 88 4.52 3.74 7.44
C ASP A 88 4.01 4.84 8.38
N LEU A 89 4.23 6.12 8.04
CA LEU A 89 3.69 7.27 8.77
C LEU A 89 2.16 7.20 8.88
N VAL A 90 1.47 6.94 7.77
CA VAL A 90 0.01 6.82 7.72
C VAL A 90 -0.48 5.62 8.54
N PHE A 91 0.21 4.48 8.50
CA PHE A 91 -0.15 3.30 9.31
C PHE A 91 0.05 3.54 10.81
N ARG A 92 1.13 4.21 11.21
CA ARG A 92 1.35 4.62 12.61
C ARG A 92 0.26 5.58 13.10
N GLN A 93 -0.19 6.51 12.26
CA GLN A 93 -1.33 7.39 12.58
C GLN A 93 -2.60 6.59 12.82
N LEU A 94 -2.91 5.60 11.97
CA LEU A 94 -4.07 4.72 12.16
C LEU A 94 -3.95 3.85 13.43
N ALA A 95 -2.76 3.35 13.74
CA ALA A 95 -2.51 2.59 14.95
C ALA A 95 -2.69 3.46 16.22
N ALA A 96 -2.22 4.70 16.20
CA ALA A 96 -2.35 5.63 17.32
C ALA A 96 -3.81 5.93 17.70
N LEU A 97 -4.74 5.89 16.73
CA LEU A 97 -6.18 6.05 17.02
C LEU A 97 -6.75 4.89 17.86
N ARG A 98 -6.10 3.73 17.83
CA ARG A 98 -6.51 2.55 18.60
C ARG A 98 -5.75 2.41 19.92
N SER A 99 -4.62 3.10 20.07
CA SER A 99 -3.81 3.02 21.29
C SER A 99 -4.38 3.85 22.47
N GLY A 100 -5.49 4.55 22.27
CA GLY A 100 -6.21 5.29 23.32
C GLY A 100 -6.72 4.36 24.43
N LYS A 101 -5.83 3.98 25.35
CA LYS A 101 -6.21 3.45 26.66
C LYS A 101 -6.85 4.57 27.45
N ASN A 102 -8.02 4.28 28.02
CA ASN A 102 -8.64 5.18 28.98
C ASN A 102 -7.81 5.10 30.27
N GLU A 103 -7.01 6.13 30.56
CA GLU A 103 -6.04 6.18 31.68
C GLU A 103 -6.69 5.85 33.03
N ASN A 104 -7.99 6.14 33.18
CA ASN A 104 -8.72 5.97 34.43
C ASN A 104 -9.34 4.57 34.63
N THR A 105 -9.40 3.71 33.61
CA THR A 105 -10.07 2.39 33.72
C THR A 105 -9.21 1.22 33.27
N GLY A 106 -8.08 1.46 32.60
CA GLY A 106 -7.24 0.41 32.03
C GLY A 106 -7.93 -0.44 30.93
N LYS A 107 -9.21 -0.20 30.67
CA LYS A 107 -9.99 -0.83 29.60
C LYS A 107 -9.77 -0.05 28.31
N LEU A 108 -9.66 -0.77 27.19
CA LEU A 108 -9.75 -0.11 25.88
C LEU A 108 -11.06 0.69 25.85
N SER A 109 -10.97 1.96 25.46
CA SER A 109 -12.15 2.79 25.20
C SER A 109 -13.15 1.97 24.38
N GLU A 110 -14.42 1.91 24.83
CA GLU A 110 -15.50 1.23 24.11
C GLU A 110 -15.37 1.55 22.62
N LYS A 111 -15.37 0.49 21.77
CA LYS A 111 -15.18 0.40 20.30
C LYS A 111 -15.65 1.59 19.44
N LYS A 112 -15.24 2.80 19.76
CA LYS A 112 -15.52 4.02 19.01
C LYS A 112 -14.38 4.17 18.05
N TYR A 113 -14.70 4.03 16.78
CA TYR A 113 -13.78 4.44 15.72
C TYR A 113 -13.59 5.95 15.83
N TYR A 114 -12.36 6.40 15.61
CA TYR A 114 -12.03 7.81 15.54
C TYR A 114 -11.59 8.13 14.11
N PRO A 115 -12.02 9.27 13.55
CA PRO A 115 -11.58 9.65 12.23
C PRO A 115 -10.10 10.07 12.29
N PRO A 116 -9.25 9.60 11.35
CA PRO A 116 -7.83 9.90 11.37
C PRO A 116 -7.55 11.38 11.12
N GLU A 117 -6.52 11.93 11.77
CA GLU A 117 -6.06 13.29 11.54
C GLU A 117 -4.54 13.34 11.37
N GLY A 118 -4.04 14.42 10.77
CA GLY A 118 -2.63 14.61 10.50
C GLY A 118 -2.19 14.24 9.08
N SER A 119 -1.07 14.81 8.65
CA SER A 119 -0.38 14.47 7.40
C SER A 119 -1.31 14.41 6.18
N MET A 120 -1.33 13.27 5.49
CA MET A 120 -2.14 13.09 4.27
C MET A 120 -3.64 12.94 4.58
N PHE A 121 -4.00 12.59 5.82
CA PHE A 121 -5.40 12.51 6.22
C PHE A 121 -6.09 13.86 6.26
N HIS A 122 -5.39 14.99 6.19
CA HIS A 122 -6.05 16.30 6.04
C HIS A 122 -6.76 16.45 4.69
N TRP A 123 -6.24 15.80 3.64
CA TRP A 123 -6.69 15.99 2.26
C TRP A 123 -7.48 14.81 1.72
N ILE A 124 -7.17 13.60 2.19
CA ILE A 124 -7.68 12.35 1.62
C ILE A 124 -8.14 11.41 2.75
N THR A 125 -9.25 10.70 2.55
CA THR A 125 -9.79 9.77 3.55
C THR A 125 -8.91 8.54 3.78
N CYS A 126 -8.33 7.96 2.71
CA CYS A 126 -7.55 6.72 2.80
C CYS A 126 -6.21 6.79 2.03
N PRO A 127 -5.26 7.65 2.46
CA PRO A 127 -3.99 7.86 1.77
C PRO A 127 -3.13 6.59 1.64
N HIS A 128 -3.22 5.64 2.58
CA HIS A 128 -2.44 4.39 2.54
C HIS A 128 -2.76 3.52 1.32
N TYR A 129 -4.00 3.55 0.82
CA TYR A 129 -4.41 2.82 -0.39
C TYR A 129 -3.85 3.49 -1.66
N ILE A 130 -3.83 4.82 -1.70
CA ILE A 130 -3.24 5.58 -2.82
C ILE A 130 -1.73 5.40 -2.87
N LEU A 131 -1.07 5.42 -1.71
CA LEU A 131 0.36 5.13 -1.59
C LEU A 131 0.68 3.70 -2.07
N GLU A 132 -0.18 2.72 -1.78
CA GLU A 132 -0.02 1.36 -2.29
C GLU A 132 -0.09 1.33 -3.82
N ILE A 133 -1.11 1.95 -4.42
CA ILE A 133 -1.21 2.08 -5.88
C ILE A 133 0.05 2.74 -6.45
N SER A 134 0.53 3.80 -5.79
CA SER A 134 1.71 4.57 -6.22
C SER A 134 2.98 3.72 -6.21
N ILE A 135 3.17 2.85 -5.22
CA ILE A 135 4.28 1.89 -5.13
C ILE A 135 4.25 0.91 -6.31
N TYR A 136 3.10 0.28 -6.58
CA TYR A 136 2.99 -0.69 -7.67
C TYR A 136 3.09 -0.04 -9.04
N LEU A 137 2.54 1.16 -9.21
CA LEU A 137 2.69 1.93 -10.45
C LEU A 137 4.16 2.33 -10.68
N SER A 138 4.87 2.70 -9.62
CA SER A 138 6.30 3.01 -9.68
C SER A 138 7.12 1.79 -10.11
N PHE A 139 6.81 0.60 -9.59
CA PHE A 139 7.42 -0.65 -10.07
C PHE A 139 7.17 -0.88 -11.56
N GLN A 140 5.90 -0.78 -12.00
CA GLN A 140 5.53 -0.98 -13.41
C GLN A 140 6.32 -0.03 -14.32
N LEU A 141 6.25 1.28 -14.07
CA LEU A 141 6.91 2.30 -14.91
C LEU A 141 8.45 2.13 -14.91
N PHE A 142 9.01 1.72 -13.78
CA PHE A 142 10.44 1.47 -13.69
C PHE A 142 10.87 0.26 -14.52
N ILE A 143 10.12 -0.86 -14.46
CA ILE A 143 10.37 -2.02 -15.33
C ILE A 143 10.18 -1.60 -16.79
N THR A 144 8.99 -1.14 -17.17
CA THR A 144 8.64 -0.70 -18.53
C THR A 144 7.23 -0.09 -18.58
N PRO A 145 6.96 0.92 -19.43
CA PRO A 145 5.59 1.39 -19.66
C PRO A 145 4.72 0.39 -20.45
N LYS A 146 5.30 -0.66 -21.02
CA LYS A 146 4.58 -1.69 -21.78
C LYS A 146 3.76 -2.62 -20.87
N TRP A 147 2.71 -3.21 -21.41
CA TRP A 147 1.99 -4.29 -20.73
C TRP A 147 2.88 -5.54 -20.62
N ILE A 148 3.03 -6.05 -19.40
CA ILE A 148 3.88 -7.18 -19.01
C ILE A 148 3.17 -8.06 -17.97
N SER A 149 3.78 -9.17 -17.56
CA SER A 149 3.24 -10.05 -16.52
C SER A 149 2.91 -9.27 -15.23
N PHE A 150 3.80 -8.37 -14.80
CA PHE A 150 3.56 -7.51 -13.62
C PHE A 150 2.38 -6.52 -13.80
N SER A 151 1.97 -6.19 -15.02
CA SER A 151 0.83 -5.29 -15.26
C SER A 151 -0.48 -5.87 -14.74
N HIS A 152 -0.63 -7.20 -14.73
CA HIS A 152 -1.79 -7.87 -14.12
C HIS A 152 -1.82 -7.69 -12.60
N ILE A 153 -0.65 -7.69 -11.95
CA ILE A 153 -0.52 -7.41 -10.52
C ILE A 153 -0.89 -5.96 -10.23
N LEU A 154 -0.36 -5.00 -11.00
CA LEU A 154 -0.73 -3.60 -10.88
C LEU A 154 -2.24 -3.40 -11.05
N PHE A 155 -2.83 -4.01 -12.09
CA PHE A 155 -4.26 -3.91 -12.36
C PHE A 155 -5.09 -4.45 -11.19
N PHE A 156 -4.76 -5.64 -10.70
CA PHE A 156 -5.41 -6.23 -9.52
C PHE A 156 -5.28 -5.31 -8.28
N THR A 157 -4.07 -4.81 -8.00
CA THR A 157 -3.83 -3.88 -6.89
C THR A 157 -4.69 -2.63 -7.04
N MET A 158 -4.72 -2.00 -8.22
CA MET A 158 -5.55 -0.82 -8.48
C MET A 158 -7.03 -1.10 -8.22
N CYS A 159 -7.60 -2.16 -8.81
CA CYS A 159 -9.00 -2.51 -8.59
C CYS A 159 -9.32 -2.77 -7.11
N ASN A 160 -8.47 -3.54 -6.43
CA ASN A 160 -8.65 -3.86 -5.01
C ASN A 160 -8.59 -2.59 -4.14
N GLN A 161 -7.57 -1.74 -4.34
CA GLN A 161 -7.39 -0.54 -3.54
C GLN A 161 -8.47 0.52 -3.83
N LEU A 162 -8.88 0.70 -5.08
CA LEU A 162 -9.98 1.61 -5.44
C LEU A 162 -11.30 1.16 -4.82
N CYS A 163 -11.60 -0.14 -4.82
CA CYS A 163 -12.76 -0.70 -4.14
C CYS A 163 -12.71 -0.43 -2.62
N CYS A 164 -11.56 -0.69 -1.99
CA CYS A 164 -11.35 -0.40 -0.57
C CYS A 164 -11.50 1.08 -0.24
N ILE A 165 -10.96 1.99 -1.06
CA ILE A 165 -11.12 3.44 -0.91
C ILE A 165 -12.60 3.80 -0.92
N TRP A 166 -13.36 3.31 -1.91
CA TRP A 166 -14.79 3.60 -2.04
C TRP A 166 -15.59 3.10 -0.82
N LEU A 167 -15.36 1.86 -0.39
CA LEU A 167 -16.04 1.28 0.77
C LEU A 167 -15.73 2.04 2.06
N ASN A 168 -14.45 2.34 2.31
CA ASN A 168 -14.03 3.04 3.52
C ASN A 168 -14.50 4.50 3.51
N HIS A 169 -14.39 5.21 2.40
CA HIS A 169 -14.86 6.60 2.29
C HIS A 169 -16.36 6.69 2.55
N ASN A 170 -17.18 5.81 1.96
CA ASN A 170 -18.61 5.76 2.21
C ASN A 170 -18.95 5.42 3.67
N TRP A 171 -18.15 4.54 4.29
CA TRP A 171 -18.30 4.25 5.72
C TRP A 171 -17.97 5.48 6.57
N TYR A 172 -16.88 6.20 6.29
CA TYR A 172 -16.54 7.46 6.98
C TYR A 172 -17.60 8.54 6.74
N GLN A 173 -18.15 8.66 5.53
CA GLN A 173 -19.19 9.64 5.23
C GLN A 173 -20.45 9.41 6.08
N LYS A 174 -20.83 8.14 6.29
CA LYS A 174 -21.99 7.76 7.12
C LYS A 174 -21.77 7.98 8.61
N ASN A 175 -20.55 7.76 9.11
CA ASN A 175 -20.24 7.82 10.54
C ASN A 175 -19.69 9.19 11.00
N PHE A 176 -19.01 9.91 10.10
CA PHE A 176 -18.32 11.18 10.33
C PHE A 176 -18.49 12.14 9.13
N PRO A 177 -19.72 12.59 8.85
CA PRO A 177 -20.02 13.39 7.66
C PRO A 177 -19.25 14.73 7.63
N GLU A 178 -19.17 15.44 8.76
CA GLU A 178 -18.45 16.71 8.86
C GLU A 178 -16.95 16.53 8.58
N TRP A 179 -16.33 15.48 9.13
CA TRP A 179 -14.93 15.17 8.88
C TRP A 179 -14.70 14.78 7.42
N THR A 180 -15.58 13.97 6.84
CA THR A 180 -15.44 13.47 5.46
C THR A 180 -15.63 14.59 4.43
N SER A 181 -16.50 15.57 4.69
CA SER A 181 -16.80 16.67 3.77
C SER A 181 -15.60 17.52 3.34
N LYS A 182 -14.52 17.53 4.15
CA LYS A 182 -13.30 18.29 3.90
C LYS A 182 -12.21 17.51 3.15
N ARG A 183 -12.49 16.25 2.79
CA ARG A 183 -11.49 15.30 2.28
C ARG A 183 -11.97 14.67 0.99
N ALA A 184 -11.04 14.50 0.05
CA ALA A 184 -11.28 13.79 -1.19
C ALA A 184 -11.21 12.27 -0.99
N MET A 185 -11.88 11.54 -1.89
CA MET A 185 -11.80 10.09 -1.96
C MET A 185 -10.45 9.65 -2.53
N LEU A 186 -9.95 10.31 -3.57
CA LEU A 186 -8.73 9.94 -4.28
C LEU A 186 -7.85 11.12 -4.71
N ILE A 187 -8.41 12.06 -5.46
CA ILE A 187 -7.71 13.24 -5.95
C ILE A 187 -8.29 14.46 -5.24
N PRO A 188 -7.49 15.17 -4.42
CA PRO A 188 -7.90 16.43 -3.83
C PRO A 188 -8.58 17.31 -4.89
N TYR A 189 -9.79 17.76 -4.61
CA TYR A 189 -10.60 18.66 -5.44
C TYR A 189 -11.24 18.08 -6.72
N ILE A 190 -11.04 16.80 -7.08
CA ILE A 190 -11.67 16.20 -8.26
C ILE A 190 -12.60 15.04 -7.88
N TRP A 191 -12.14 14.17 -6.97
CA TRP A 191 -12.85 12.97 -6.54
C TRP A 191 -12.33 12.52 -5.19
#